data_AF-A0AAD9KT06-F1
#
_entry.id   AF-A0AAD9KT06-F1
#
_cell.length_a   1.000
_cell.length_b   1.000
_cell.length_c   1.000
_cell.angle_alpha   90.00
_cell.angle_beta   90.00
_cell.angle_gamma   90.00
#
_symmetry.space_group_name_H-M   'P 1'
#
loop_
_entity.id
_entity.type
_entity.pdbx_description
1 polymer ?
#
loop_
_entity_poly.entity_id
_entity_poly.type
_entity_poly.pdbx_seq_one_letter_code
_entity_poly.pdbx_strand_id
1 'polypeptide(L)'
;MEWRPSLISRVVARWSEHFQKLHNVPDDIDHEALENIPQRITKTSLGEIPTIAEMARAIAGLKDGKAPRGDGNPAEVWKHGGDNLFSRLHQLIINAWEGAEAWTVYRRPVKKLHAFIMRHLRSIMRIPGWTK
;
A
#
# COMPACT_ATOMS: atom_id res chain seq x y z
N MET A 1 -9.00 -32.15 -12.65
CA MET A 1 -7.54 -32.10 -12.87
C MET A 1 -6.88 -32.03 -11.50
N GLU A 2 -6.51 -33.17 -10.95
CA GLU A 2 -5.92 -33.25 -9.61
C GLU A 2 -4.41 -32.99 -9.68
N TRP A 3 -3.96 -31.95 -9.00
CA TRP A 3 -2.54 -31.67 -8.83
C TRP A 3 -1.95 -32.66 -7.82
N ARG A 4 -1.01 -33.48 -8.28
CA ARG A 4 -0.28 -34.39 -7.40
C ARG A 4 0.67 -33.57 -6.51
N PRO A 5 0.65 -33.73 -5.18
CA PRO A 5 1.52 -32.98 -4.25
C PRO A 5 3.01 -33.06 -4.63
N SER A 6 3.45 -34.20 -5.16
CA SER A 6 4.83 -34.40 -5.65
C SER A 6 5.22 -33.54 -6.85
N LEU A 7 4.25 -33.12 -7.68
CA LEU A 7 4.50 -32.24 -8.81
C LEU A 7 4.70 -30.79 -8.35
N ILE A 8 3.90 -30.34 -7.37
CA ILE A 8 4.03 -29.01 -6.78
C ILE A 8 5.39 -28.87 -6.08
N SER A 9 5.79 -29.86 -5.28
CA SER A 9 7.10 -29.85 -4.62
C SER A 9 8.27 -29.77 -5.61
N ARG A 10 8.19 -30.45 -6.76
CA ARG A 10 9.21 -30.38 -7.81
C ARG A 10 9.28 -29.02 -8.49
N VAL A 11 8.12 -28.42 -8.78
CA VAL A 11 8.05 -27.08 -9.37
C VAL A 11 8.62 -26.05 -8.40
N VAL A 12 8.22 -26.10 -7.13
CA VAL A 12 8.74 -25.19 -6.09
C VAL A 12 10.24 -25.36 -5.90
N ALA A 13 10.77 -26.58 -5.88
CA ALA A 13 12.21 -26.82 -5.77
C ALA A 13 12.98 -26.23 -6.98
N ARG A 14 12.47 -26.40 -8.20
CA ARG A 14 13.06 -25.84 -9.41
C ARG A 14 13.05 -24.31 -9.41
N TRP A 15 11.95 -23.71 -8.97
CA TRP A 15 11.85 -22.26 -8.82
C TRP A 15 12.80 -21.75 -7.74
N SER A 16 12.89 -22.44 -6.60
CA SER A 16 13.84 -22.11 -5.54
C SER A 16 15.28 -22.12 -6.05
N GLU A 17 15.67 -23.16 -6.78
CA GLU A 17 17.02 -23.27 -7.37
C GLU A 17 17.29 -22.14 -8.38
N HIS A 18 16.33 -21.84 -9.25
CA HIS A 18 16.44 -20.77 -10.24
C HIS A 18 16.60 -19.40 -9.58
N PHE A 19 15.72 -19.06 -8.63
CA PHE A 19 15.78 -17.77 -7.94
C PHE A 19 17.01 -17.64 -7.04
N GLN A 20 17.45 -18.73 -6.42
CA GLN A 20 18.67 -18.73 -5.61
C GLN A 20 19.90 -18.43 -6.49
N LYS A 21 19.96 -18.97 -7.71
CA LYS A 21 21.02 -18.63 -8.68
C LYS A 21 20.91 -17.21 -9.21
N LEU A 22 19.69 -16.73 -9.45
CA LEU A 22 19.44 -15.39 -10.01
C LEU A 22 19.71 -14.27 -9.00
N HIS A 23 19.35 -14.47 -7.73
CA HIS A 23 19.43 -13.44 -6.68
C HIS A 23 20.68 -13.51 -5.81
N ASN A 24 21.38 -14.65 -5.77
CA ASN A 24 22.63 -14.78 -5.00
C ASN A 24 23.86 -14.79 -5.93
N VAL A 25 23.82 -14.02 -7.02
CA VAL A 25 25.04 -13.68 -7.75
C VAL A 25 25.91 -12.84 -6.81
N PRO A 26 27.23 -13.08 -6.72
CA PRO A 26 28.12 -12.19 -5.97
C PRO A 26 27.87 -10.76 -6.43
N ASP A 27 27.66 -9.84 -5.48
CA ASP A 27 27.47 -8.42 -5.76
C ASP A 27 28.78 -7.83 -6.33
N ASP A 28 29.08 -8.12 -7.60
CA ASP A 28 30.06 -7.39 -8.39
C ASP A 28 29.36 -6.14 -8.93
N ILE A 29 28.92 -5.30 -8.00
CA ILE A 29 28.33 -4.01 -8.31
C ILE A 29 29.51 -3.12 -8.71
N ASP A 30 29.59 -2.83 -10.00
CA ASP A 30 30.51 -1.84 -10.51
C ASP A 30 30.19 -0.48 -9.89
N HIS A 31 31.01 -0.08 -8.92
CA HIS A 31 30.88 1.17 -8.20
C HIS A 31 31.09 2.39 -9.12
N GLU A 32 31.90 2.26 -10.17
CA GLU A 32 32.07 3.31 -11.18
C GLU A 32 30.77 3.51 -11.95
N ALA A 33 30.12 2.41 -12.38
CA ALA A 33 28.81 2.49 -13.02
C ALA A 33 27.73 3.07 -12.09
N LEU A 34 27.75 2.73 -10.79
CA LEU A 34 26.81 3.24 -9.78
C LEU A 34 26.97 4.74 -9.53
N GLU A 35 28.22 5.22 -9.38
CA GLU A 35 28.53 6.65 -9.20
C GLU A 35 28.15 7.48 -10.43
N ASN A 36 28.23 6.88 -11.62
CA ASN A 36 27.83 7.50 -12.88
C ASN A 36 26.31 7.52 -13.14
N ILE A 37 25.49 6.90 -12.27
CA ILE A 37 24.02 6.97 -12.42
C ILE A 37 23.56 8.40 -12.09
N PRO A 38 22.95 9.13 -13.04
CA PRO A 38 22.50 10.49 -12.79
C PRO A 38 21.40 10.51 -11.73
N GLN A 39 21.71 11.11 -10.58
CA GLN A 39 20.75 11.29 -9.50
C GLN A 39 19.65 12.25 -9.94
N ARG A 40 18.39 11.82 -9.81
CA ARG A 40 17.25 12.70 -10.03
C ARG A 40 17.12 13.65 -8.85
N ILE A 41 16.65 14.87 -9.12
CA ILE A 41 16.37 15.86 -8.08
C ILE A 41 15.42 15.22 -7.05
N THR A 42 15.85 15.20 -5.80
CA THR A 42 15.04 14.71 -4.69
C THR A 42 13.76 15.56 -4.61
N LYS A 43 12.61 14.91 -4.78
CA LYS A 43 11.32 15.57 -4.72
C LYS A 43 10.88 15.72 -3.26
N THR A 44 11.38 16.75 -2.59
CA THR A 44 11.06 17.08 -1.20
C THR A 44 9.58 17.35 -0.96
N SER A 45 8.83 17.79 -1.99
CA SER A 45 7.39 18.00 -1.89
C SER A 45 6.58 16.72 -1.61
N LEU A 46 7.16 15.53 -1.79
CA LEU A 46 6.53 14.28 -1.38
C LEU A 46 6.53 14.07 0.14
N GLY A 47 7.24 14.88 0.92
CA GLY A 47 7.20 14.87 2.38
C GLY A 47 6.19 15.86 2.97
N GLU A 48 5.64 16.75 2.16
CA GLU A 48 4.70 17.77 2.63
C GLU A 48 3.34 17.16 2.97
N ILE A 49 2.65 17.73 3.96
CA ILE A 49 1.31 17.28 4.34
C ILE A 49 0.37 17.47 3.14
N PRO A 50 -0.37 16.43 2.73
CA PRO A 50 -1.23 16.51 1.56
C PRO A 50 -2.38 17.50 1.76
N THR A 51 -2.55 18.38 0.78
CA THR A 51 -3.60 19.40 0.79
C THR A 51 -4.98 18.82 0.47
N ILE A 52 -6.04 19.53 0.87
CA ILE A 52 -7.43 19.17 0.51
C ILE A 52 -7.60 19.06 -1.01
N ALA A 53 -7.03 19.99 -1.78
CA ALA A 53 -7.15 20.01 -3.24
C ALA A 53 -6.43 18.84 -3.92
N GLU A 54 -5.29 18.41 -3.39
CA GLU A 54 -4.60 17.20 -3.87
C GLU A 54 -5.40 15.94 -3.56
N MET A 55 -5.98 15.85 -2.37
CA MET A 55 -6.80 14.71 -2.00
C MET A 55 -8.07 14.62 -2.85
N ALA A 56 -8.72 15.75 -3.15
CA ALA A 56 -9.86 15.83 -4.06
C ALA A 56 -9.49 15.34 -5.47
N ARG A 57 -8.35 15.78 -6.01
CA ARG A 57 -7.85 15.30 -7.31
C ARG A 57 -7.55 13.80 -7.31
N ALA A 58 -6.95 13.29 -6.24
CA ALA A 58 -6.64 11.86 -6.10
C ALA A 58 -7.91 11.00 -6.07
N ILE A 59 -8.94 11.43 -5.33
CA ILE A 59 -10.23 10.72 -5.26
C ILE A 59 -10.95 10.78 -6.61
N ALA A 60 -10.96 11.93 -7.28
CA ALA A 60 -11.54 12.07 -8.61
C ALA A 60 -10.84 11.17 -9.64
N GLY A 61 -9.53 10.96 -9.50
CA GLY A 61 -8.72 10.09 -10.36
C GLY A 61 -8.88 8.59 -10.10
N LEU A 62 -9.64 8.16 -9.09
CA LEU A 62 -9.94 6.75 -8.88
C LEU A 62 -10.71 6.19 -10.08
N LYS A 63 -10.47 4.92 -10.44
CA LYS A 63 -11.21 4.25 -11.52
C LYS A 63 -12.46 3.59 -10.94
N ASP A 64 -13.58 3.80 -11.62
CA ASP A 64 -14.87 3.17 -11.29
C ASP A 64 -14.93 1.73 -11.80
N GLY A 65 -15.88 0.96 -11.26
CA GLY A 65 -16.16 -0.42 -11.66
C GLY A 65 -15.06 -1.41 -11.30
N LYS A 66 -14.09 -1.02 -10.47
CA LYS A 66 -13.09 -1.95 -9.95
C LYS A 66 -13.71 -2.77 -8.83
N ALA A 67 -13.52 -4.10 -8.91
CA ALA A 67 -13.92 -4.99 -7.82
C ALA A 67 -13.30 -4.49 -6.51
N PRO A 68 -14.10 -4.33 -5.44
CA PRO A 68 -13.58 -4.02 -4.12
C PRO A 68 -12.49 -5.03 -3.75
N ARG A 69 -11.47 -4.59 -3.02
CA ARG A 69 -10.46 -5.53 -2.51
C ARG A 69 -11.11 -6.38 -1.41
N GLY A 70 -10.32 -7.20 -0.73
CA GLY A 70 -10.80 -7.97 0.43
C GLY A 70 -11.37 -7.11 1.58
N ASP A 71 -11.29 -5.78 1.48
CA ASP A 71 -11.90 -4.80 2.37
C ASP A 71 -13.36 -4.44 2.01
N GLY A 72 -13.86 -4.87 0.86
CA GLY A 72 -15.26 -4.67 0.44
C GLY A 72 -15.63 -3.22 0.13
N ASN A 73 -14.66 -2.30 0.01
CA ASN A 73 -14.94 -0.89 -0.22
C ASN A 73 -14.68 -0.48 -1.69
N PRO A 74 -15.72 -0.19 -2.49
CA PRO A 74 -15.55 0.30 -3.85
C PRO A 74 -14.98 1.73 -3.88
N ALA A 75 -14.33 2.10 -4.99
CA ALA A 75 -13.77 3.44 -5.17
C ALA A 75 -14.85 4.55 -5.12
N GLU A 76 -16.05 4.19 -5.53
CA GLU A 76 -17.26 4.98 -5.61
C GLU A 76 -17.70 5.53 -4.24
N VAL A 77 -17.42 4.81 -3.15
CA VAL A 77 -17.71 5.28 -1.78
C VAL A 77 -16.92 6.55 -1.48
N TRP A 78 -15.68 6.64 -1.94
CA TRP A 78 -14.84 7.81 -1.73
C TRP A 78 -15.25 8.99 -2.63
N LYS A 79 -15.71 8.69 -3.85
CA LYS A 79 -16.17 9.71 -4.80
C LYS A 79 -17.52 10.31 -4.41
N HIS A 80 -18.43 9.50 -3.87
CA HIS A 80 -19.82 9.89 -3.65
C HIS A 80 -20.22 9.99 -2.16
N GLY A 81 -19.30 9.70 -1.24
CA GLY A 81 -19.58 9.72 0.20
C GLY A 81 -19.76 11.10 0.84
N GLY A 82 -19.59 12.17 0.04
CA GLY A 82 -19.87 13.55 0.45
C GLY A 82 -18.84 14.17 1.41
N ASP A 83 -19.09 15.43 1.78
CA ASP A 83 -18.12 16.29 2.47
C ASP A 83 -17.70 15.78 3.84
N ASN A 84 -18.61 15.14 4.59
CA ASN A 84 -18.29 14.58 5.91
C ASN A 84 -17.33 13.39 5.81
N LEU A 85 -17.51 12.49 4.83
CA LEU A 85 -16.58 11.39 4.62
C LEU A 85 -15.23 11.93 4.15
N PHE A 86 -15.26 12.87 3.21
CA PHE A 86 -14.07 13.53 2.68
C PHE A 86 -13.26 14.21 3.79
N SER A 87 -13.91 14.99 4.65
CA SER A 87 -13.25 15.71 5.76
C SER A 87 -12.61 14.75 6.77
N ARG A 88 -13.29 13.65 7.10
CA ARG A 88 -12.76 12.63 8.02
C ARG A 88 -11.58 11.87 7.40
N LEU A 89 -11.65 11.56 6.11
CA LEU A 89 -10.54 10.92 5.39
C LEU A 89 -9.32 11.86 5.35
N HIS A 90 -9.52 13.15 5.09
CA HIS A 90 -8.43 14.13 5.05
C HIS A 90 -7.70 14.19 6.39
N GLN A 91 -8.46 14.29 7.48
CA GLN A 91 -7.90 14.28 8.84
C GLN A 91 -7.16 12.97 9.17
N LEU A 92 -7.67 11.82 8.74
CA LEU A 92 -6.97 10.54 8.91
C LEU A 92 -5.62 10.51 8.18
N ILE A 93 -5.56 11.07 6.97
CA ILE A 93 -4.33 11.11 6.18
C ILE A 93 -3.33 12.09 6.81
N ILE A 94 -3.77 13.28 7.24
CA ILE A 94 -2.91 14.22 7.98
C ILE A 94 -2.32 13.55 9.22
N ASN A 95 -3.16 12.93 10.05
CA ASN A 95 -2.70 12.26 11.28
C ASN A 95 -1.69 11.14 10.98
N ALA A 96 -1.88 10.39 9.89
CA ALA A 96 -0.93 9.36 9.48
C ALA A 96 0.41 9.96 9.03
N TRP A 97 0.36 11.15 8.42
CA TRP A 97 1.51 11.91 7.91
C TRP A 97 2.30 12.60 9.02
N GLU A 98 1.62 13.19 10.01
CA GLU A 98 2.27 13.83 11.16
C GLU A 98 2.80 12.79 12.15
N GLY A 99 2.08 11.68 12.32
CA GLY A 99 2.59 10.51 13.04
C GLY A 99 3.76 9.81 12.35
N ALA A 100 4.21 10.35 11.19
CA ALA A 100 5.13 9.67 10.30
C ALA A 100 6.62 9.81 10.57
N GLU A 101 7.00 10.70 11.48
CA GLU A 101 8.40 10.82 11.89
C GLU A 101 8.97 9.54 12.54
N ALA A 102 8.11 8.55 12.85
CA ALA A 102 8.49 7.25 13.38
C ALA A 102 8.57 6.08 12.35
N TRP A 103 8.27 6.27 11.04
CA TRP A 103 8.18 5.14 10.07
C TRP A 103 9.50 4.67 9.46
N THR A 104 10.66 5.16 9.88
CA THR A 104 11.94 4.69 9.32
C THR A 104 12.25 3.24 9.66
N VAL A 105 11.43 2.55 10.45
CA VAL A 105 11.54 1.11 10.60
C VAL A 105 10.17 0.43 10.69
N TYR A 106 9.98 -0.63 9.88
CA TYR A 106 9.07 -1.77 10.07
C TYR A 106 7.81 -1.95 9.20
N ARG A 107 7.62 -3.22 8.82
CA ARG A 107 6.44 -3.90 8.25
C ARG A 107 5.30 -4.15 9.26
N ARG A 108 5.56 -3.98 10.57
CA ARG A 108 4.61 -4.22 11.68
C ARG A 108 3.60 -3.07 11.92
N PRO A 109 3.96 -1.78 11.77
CA PRO A 109 3.06 -0.64 11.90
C PRO A 109 1.98 -0.55 10.82
N VAL A 110 2.21 -1.06 9.59
CA VAL A 110 1.19 -1.07 8.51
C VAL A 110 -0.08 -1.82 8.93
N LYS A 111 0.04 -2.92 9.68
CA LYS A 111 -1.12 -3.63 10.24
C LYS A 111 -1.85 -2.81 11.31
N LYS A 112 -1.11 -2.00 12.09
CA LYS A 112 -1.69 -1.10 13.10
C LYS A 112 -2.43 0.08 12.45
N LEU A 113 -1.85 0.66 11.39
CA LEU A 113 -2.51 1.70 10.59
C LEU A 113 -3.78 1.16 9.92
N HIS A 114 -3.70 -0.02 9.32
CA HIS A 114 -4.87 -0.70 8.75
C HIS A 114 -5.97 -0.93 9.81
N ALA A 115 -5.61 -1.44 11.00
CA ALA A 115 -6.55 -1.64 12.09
C ALA A 115 -7.16 -0.31 12.59
N PHE A 116 -6.36 0.75 12.67
CA PHE A 116 -6.79 2.09 13.08
C PHE A 116 -7.78 2.70 12.10
N ILE A 117 -7.46 2.66 10.79
CA ILE A 117 -8.35 3.13 9.72
C ILE A 117 -9.67 2.34 9.75
N MET A 118 -9.59 1.01 9.85
CA MET A 118 -10.76 0.14 9.89
C MET A 118 -11.64 0.34 11.13
N ARG A 119 -11.08 0.75 12.27
CA ARG A 119 -11.87 1.09 13.48
C ARG A 119 -12.71 2.34 13.25
N HIS A 120 -12.14 3.36 12.62
CA HIS A 120 -12.83 4.62 12.37
C HIS A 120 -13.89 4.47 11.27
N LEU A 121 -13.57 3.73 10.21
CA LEU A 121 -14.53 3.43 9.15
C LEU A 121 -15.73 2.64 9.67
N ARG A 122 -15.52 1.67 10.58
CA ARG A 122 -16.61 0.95 11.25
C ARG A 122 -17.53 1.87 12.06
N SER A 123 -16.95 2.85 12.77
CA SER A 123 -17.72 3.84 13.55
C SER A 123 -18.55 4.75 12.66
N ILE A 124 -17.98 5.20 11.54
CA ILE A 124 -18.65 6.09 10.58
C ILE A 124 -19.78 5.35 9.84
N MET A 125 -19.56 4.09 9.46
CA MET A 125 -20.48 3.35 8.58
C MET A 125 -21.55 2.52 9.32
N ARG A 126 -21.51 2.44 10.66
CA ARG A 126 -22.50 1.72 11.49
C ARG A 126 -22.84 0.28 11.01
N ILE A 127 -21.84 -0.47 10.54
CA ILE A 127 -22.05 -1.82 9.98
C ILE A 127 -22.08 -2.87 11.10
N PRO A 128 -23.19 -3.59 11.34
CA PRO A 128 -23.22 -4.71 12.28
C PRO A 128 -22.70 -6.00 11.62
N GLY A 129 -21.89 -6.80 12.36
CA GLY A 129 -21.72 -8.23 12.04
C GLY A 129 -20.41 -8.71 11.40
N TRP A 130 -19.34 -7.91 11.35
CA TRP A 130 -18.04 -8.40 10.86
C TRP A 130 -17.14 -8.88 12.01
N THR A 131 -17.42 -10.08 12.51
CA THR A 131 -16.54 -10.84 13.42
C THR A 131 -16.07 -12.12 12.76
N LYS A 132 -14.77 -12.19 12.45
CA LYS A 132 -13.85 -13.26 12.86
C LYS A 132 -12.50 -12.64 13.19
#